data_AF-A0A133UQF2-F1
#
_entry.id   AF-A0A133UQF2-F1
#
_cell.length_a   1.000
_cell.length_b   1.000
_cell.length_c   1.000
_cell.angle_alpha   90.00
_cell.angle_beta   90.00
_cell.angle_gamma   90.00
#
_symmetry.space_group_name_H-M   'P 1'
#
loop_
_entity.id
_entity.type
_entity.pdbx_description
1 polymer ?
#
loop_
_entity_poly.entity_id
_entity_poly.type
_entity_poly.pdbx_seq_one_letter_code
_entity_poly.pdbx_strand_id
1 'polypeptide(L)' 'MEDRILNFRDTMKHLMAEHRNTTKKFRNFRQAVMESKALDDKTKQLVALGTSITAGCRYCMGLHVKGAFEA' A
#
# COMPACT_ATOMS: atom_id res chain seq x y z
N MET A 1 -3.32 -4.04 14.36
CA MET A 1 -2.92 -3.43 13.08
C MET A 1 -2.11 -4.41 12.25
N GLU A 2 -1.18 -5.13 12.87
CA GLU A 2 -0.37 -6.19 12.24
C GLU A 2 -1.22 -7.31 11.61
N ASP A 3 -2.31 -7.70 12.26
CA ASP A 3 -3.35 -8.60 11.75
C ASP A 3 -3.91 -8.14 10.38
N ARG A 4 -4.15 -6.83 10.22
CA ARG A 4 -4.68 -6.25 8.97
C ARG A 4 -3.64 -6.33 7.86
N ILE A 5 -2.36 -6.18 8.18
CA ILE A 5 -1.26 -6.30 7.22
C ILE A 5 -1.09 -7.75 6.77
N LEU A 6 -1.18 -8.71 7.69
CA LEU A 6 -1.11 -10.14 7.38
C LEU A 6 -2.27 -10.56 6.46
N ASN A 7 -3.50 -10.17 6.80
CA ASN A 7 -4.68 -10.47 5.98
C ASN A 7 -4.59 -9.86 4.57
N PHE A 8 -4.07 -8.63 4.47
CA PHE A 8 -3.84 -8.00 3.16
C PHE A 8 -2.84 -8.80 2.32
N ARG A 9 -1.72 -9.21 2.91
CA ARG A 9 -0.71 -10.02 2.19
C ARG A 9 -1.30 -11.33 1.69
N ASP A 10 -2.11 -11.98 2.50
CA ASP A 10 -2.75 -13.24 2.14
C ASP A 10 -3.74 -13.05 0.98
N THR A 11 -4.61 -12.04 1.09
CA THR A 11 -5.54 -11.66 0.02
C THR A 11 -4.82 -11.34 -1.29
N MET A 12 -3.70 -10.61 -1.22
CA MET A 12 -2.90 -10.30 -2.40
C MET A 12 -2.28 -11.55 -3.04
N LYS A 13 -1.94 -12.58 -2.28
CA LYS A 13 -1.45 -13.86 -2.85
C LYS A 13 -2.54 -14.54 -3.68
N HIS A 14 -3.77 -14.60 -3.16
CA HIS A 14 -4.92 -15.15 -3.91
C HIS A 14 -5.18 -14.36 -5.19
N LEU A 15 -5.21 -13.02 -5.11
CA LEU A 15 -5.36 -12.15 -6.29
C LEU A 15 -4.23 -12.30 -7.32
N MET A 16 -3.01 -12.60 -6.88
CA MET A 16 -1.90 -12.88 -7.79
C MET A 16 -2.03 -14.23 -8.49
N ALA A 17 -2.61 -15.23 -7.82
CA ALA A 17 -2.86 -16.55 -8.38
C ALA A 17 -3.99 -16.52 -9.43
N GLU A 18 -5.08 -15.82 -9.14
CA GLU A 18 -6.28 -15.80 -10.00
C GLU A 18 -6.23 -14.71 -11.08
N HIS A 19 -5.59 -13.57 -10.82
CA HIS A 19 -5.63 -12.38 -11.68
C HIS A 19 -4.23 -11.80 -11.97
N ARG A 20 -3.29 -12.68 -12.33
CA ARG A 20 -1.85 -12.37 -12.49
C ARG A 20 -1.55 -11.09 -13.29
N ASN A 21 -2.18 -10.89 -14.46
CA ASN A 21 -1.88 -9.73 -15.31
C ASN A 21 -2.33 -8.41 -14.68
N THR A 22 -3.57 -8.34 -14.21
CA THR A 22 -4.14 -7.16 -13.54
C THR A 22 -3.36 -6.83 -12.27
N THR A 23 -3.08 -7.83 -11.45
CA THR A 23 -2.33 -7.65 -10.20
C THR A 23 -0.89 -7.20 -10.45
N LYS A 24 -0.23 -7.70 -11.51
CA LYS A 24 1.10 -7.22 -11.94
C LYS A 24 1.05 -5.75 -12.35
N LYS A 25 0.08 -5.34 -13.16
CA LYS A 25 -0.08 -3.94 -13.60
C LYS A 25 -0.33 -3.01 -12.41
N PHE A 26 -1.21 -3.40 -11.49
CA PHE A 26 -1.48 -2.63 -10.28
C PHE A 26 -0.25 -2.48 -9.39
N ARG A 27 0.53 -3.56 -9.20
CA ARG A 27 1.79 -3.50 -8.44
C ARG A 27 2.78 -2.52 -9.06
N ASN A 28 2.95 -2.57 -10.39
CA ASN A 28 3.85 -1.66 -11.09
C ASN A 28 3.41 -0.21 -10.96
N PHE A 29 2.10 0.06 -11.08
CA PHE A 29 1.52 1.38 -10.84
C PHE A 29 1.83 1.87 -9.41
N ARG A 30 1.55 1.05 -8.40
CA ARG A 30 1.84 1.40 -6.99
C ARG A 30 3.32 1.71 -6.77
N GLN A 31 4.22 0.93 -7.35
CA GLN A 31 5.66 1.17 -7.24
C GLN A 31 6.06 2.50 -7.88
N ALA A 32 5.53 2.82 -9.07
CA ALA A 32 5.81 4.08 -9.75
C ALA A 32 5.31 5.30 -8.96
N VAL A 33 4.15 5.19 -8.31
CA VAL A 33 3.61 6.26 -7.45
C VAL A 33 4.49 6.50 -6.23
N MET A 34 5.05 5.46 -5.63
CA MET A 34 5.89 5.56 -4.43
C MET A 34 7.36 5.91 -4.70
N GLU A 35 7.80 5.90 -5.96
CA GLU A 35 9.18 6.24 -6.33
C GLU A 35 9.56 7.67 -5.90
N SER A 36 10.59 7.82 -5.07
CA SER A 36 11.05 9.13 -4.59
C SER A 36 11.52 10.02 -5.75
N LYS A 37 10.93 11.21 -5.87
CA LYS A 37 11.27 12.24 -6.88
C LYS A 37 11.20 13.62 -6.23
N ALA A 38 10.23 14.45 -6.59
CA ALA A 38 9.98 15.74 -5.93
C ALA A 38 9.57 15.60 -4.46
N LEU A 39 9.00 14.44 -4.09
CA LEU A 39 8.68 14.07 -2.71
C LEU A 39 9.44 12.79 -2.35
N ASP A 40 9.94 12.74 -1.11
CA ASP A 40 10.57 11.56 -0.53
C ASP A 40 9.53 10.48 -0.15
N ASP A 41 10.02 9.28 0.17
CA ASP A 41 9.15 8.14 0.48
C ASP A 41 8.30 8.43 1.73
N LYS A 42 8.90 9.01 2.78
CA LYS A 42 8.20 9.34 4.04
C LYS A 42 7.02 10.29 3.79
N THR A 43 7.22 11.36 3.01
CA THR A 43 6.15 12.31 2.67
C THR A 43 5.04 11.62 1.89
N LYS A 44 5.40 10.75 0.94
CA LYS A 44 4.40 9.98 0.17
C LYS A 44 3.61 9.01 1.05
N GLN A 45 4.25 8.34 2.00
CA GLN A 45 3.57 7.46 2.95
C GLN A 45 2.59 8.23 3.84
N LEU A 46 2.95 9.44 4.28
CA LEU A 46 2.05 10.31 5.05
C LEU A 46 0.84 10.78 4.24
N VAL A 47 1.02 11.13 2.95
CA VAL A 47 -0.10 11.45 2.04
C VAL A 47 -1.01 10.23 1.85
N ALA A 48 -0.43 9.04 1.66
CA ALA A 48 -1.19 7.80 1.51
C ALA A 48 -1.94 7.43 2.81
N LEU A 49 -1.33 7.67 3.97
CA LEU A 49 -1.97 7.53 5.27
C LEU A 49 -3.16 8.50 5.42
N GLY A 50 -3.00 9.78 5.07
CA GLY A 50 -4.10 10.75 5.06
C GLY A 50 -5.27 10.28 4.18
N THR A 51 -4.97 9.82 2.97
CA THR A 51 -5.96 9.25 2.04
C THR A 51 -6.64 8.00 2.60
N SER A 52 -5.90 7.16 3.33
CA SER A 52 -6.48 5.95 3.93
C SER A 52 -7.47 6.25 5.05
N ILE A 53 -7.23 7.33 5.80
CA ILE A 53 -8.11 7.80 6.87
C ILE A 53 -9.39 8.36 6.26
N THR A 54 -9.28 9.23 5.24
CA THR A 54 -10.46 9.81 4.57
C THR A 54 -11.31 8.75 3.87
N ALA A 55 -10.68 7.70 3.33
CA ALA A 55 -11.38 6.56 2.73
C ALA A 55 -11.96 5.56 3.75
N GLY A 56 -11.66 5.71 5.06
CA GLY A 56 -12.05 4.73 6.08
C GLY A 56 -11.42 3.34 5.91
N CYS A 57 -10.35 3.22 5.12
CA CYS A 57 -9.74 1.94 4.76
C CYS A 57 -8.75 1.47 5.83
N ARG A 58 -9.22 0.62 6.76
CA ARG A 58 -8.39 0.10 7.87
C ARG A 58 -7.16 -0.71 7.42
N TYR A 59 -7.23 -1.39 6.26
CA TYR A 59 -6.07 -2.08 5.68
C TYR A 59 -5.02 -1.09 5.20
N CYS A 60 -5.46 -0.06 4.48
CA CYS A 60 -4.62 0.99 3.93
C CYS A 60 -3.95 1.79 5.06
N MET A 61 -4.69 2.09 6.13
CA MET A 61 -4.12 2.73 7.33
C MET A 61 -2.99 1.89 7.92
N GLY A 62 -3.20 0.58 8.15
CA GLY A 62 -2.16 -0.28 8.70
C GLY A 62 -0.91 -0.36 7.83
N LEU A 63 -1.06 -0.47 6.51
CA LEU A 63 0.05 -0.50 5.57
C LEU A 63 0.86 0.80 5.57
N HIS A 64 0.19 1.95 5.50
CA HIS A 64 0.85 3.24 5.36
C HIS A 64 1.35 3.83 6.68
N VAL A 65 0.76 3.48 7.83
CA VAL A 65 1.38 3.74 9.14
C VAL A 65 2.73 3.03 9.23
N LYS A 66 2.77 1.72 8.93
CA LYS A 66 4.00 0.95 8.94
C LYS A 66 5.03 1.51 7.96
N GLY A 67 4.61 1.79 6.73
CA GLY A 67 5.47 2.40 5.71
C GLY A 67 6.06 3.74 6.15
N ALA A 68 5.27 4.63 6.78
CA ALA A 68 5.78 5.91 7.28
C ALA A 68 6.76 5.78 8.45
N PHE A 69 6.65 4.73 9.26
CA PHE A 69 7.61 4.41 10.31
C PHE A 69 8.93 3.85 9.76
N GLU A 70 8.87 3.05 8.69
CA GLU A 70 10.03 2.39 8.08
C GLU A 70 10.78 3.27 7.06
N ALA A 71 10.13 4.31 6.53
CA ALA A 71 10.67 5.30 5.60
C ALA A 71 11.42 6.44 6.30
#